data_AF-A0A833RQB1-F1
#
_entry.id   AF-A0A833RQB1-F1
#
_cell.length_a   1.000
_cell.length_b   1.000
_cell.length_c   1.000
_cell.angle_alpha   90.00
_cell.angle_beta   90.00
_cell.angle_gamma   90.00
#
_symmetry.space_group_name_H-M   'P 1'
#
loop_
_entity.id
_entity.type
_entity.pdbx_description
1 polymer ?
#
loop_
_entity_poly.entity_id
_entity_poly.type
_entity_poly.pdbx_seq_one_letter_code
_entity_poly.pdbx_strand_id
1 'polypeptide(L)'
;MENCREVFDCYTFDKRRSLLEIKQKFPDVDFSRVTDEEDLLWSPTHHETEDEIRERARNFLSELFDAVPERYVVVASHVCFIQAVCAVTMGIHFRPDNCEVVPLVLETF
;
A
#
# COMPACT_ATOMS: atom_id res chain seq x y z
N MET A 1 0.29 -8.11 1.69
CA MET A 1 -0.55 -7.15 0.94
C MET A 1 0.36 -6.26 0.12
N GLU A 2 -0.06 -5.89 -1.09
CA GLU A 2 0.71 -4.99 -1.95
C GLU A 2 0.00 -3.64 -2.17
N ASN A 3 -1.27 -3.52 -1.80
CA ASN A 3 -2.07 -2.32 -2.05
C ASN A 3 -1.62 -1.07 -1.26
N CYS A 4 -0.67 -1.18 -0.32
CA CYS A 4 -0.10 -0.05 0.41
C CYS A 4 1.22 0.51 -0.16
N ARG A 5 1.58 0.12 -1.39
CA ARG A 5 2.72 0.70 -2.12
C ARG A 5 2.47 2.18 -2.47
N GLU A 6 3.52 2.90 -2.87
CA GLU A 6 3.39 4.26 -3.42
C GLU A 6 2.56 4.26 -4.72
N VAL A 7 2.38 5.43 -5.34
CA VAL A 7 1.77 5.59 -6.67
C VAL A 7 2.32 4.55 -7.66
N PHE A 8 1.42 3.86 -8.37
CA PHE A 8 1.82 3.02 -9.49
C PHE A 8 2.01 3.85 -10.75
N ASP A 9 3.25 4.29 -10.95
CA ASP A 9 3.68 4.98 -12.16
C ASP A 9 4.28 3.99 -13.18
N CYS A 10 4.49 4.44 -14.41
CA CYS A 10 5.04 3.64 -15.50
C CYS A 10 6.56 3.48 -15.44
N TYR A 11 7.21 4.03 -14.41
CA TYR A 11 8.65 3.94 -14.25
C TYR A 11 9.07 2.58 -13.68
N THR A 12 10.17 2.04 -14.21
CA THR A 12 10.67 0.72 -13.83
C THR A 12 11.14 0.60 -12.39
N PHE A 13 11.45 1.72 -11.72
CA PHE A 13 11.79 1.71 -10.29
C PHE A 13 10.58 1.50 -9.38
N ASP A 14 9.37 1.70 -9.89
CA ASP A 14 8.13 1.40 -9.17
C ASP A 14 7.72 -0.06 -9.32
N LYS A 15 8.31 -0.78 -10.29
CA LYS A 15 8.08 -2.22 -10.51
C LYS A 15 8.75 -3.04 -9.41
N ARG A 16 7.96 -3.86 -8.71
CA ARG A 16 8.45 -4.86 -7.77
C ARG A 16 9.33 -5.88 -8.51
N ARG A 17 10.43 -6.27 -7.89
CA ARG A 17 11.24 -7.42 -8.35
C ARG A 17 10.45 -8.71 -8.20
N SER A 18 10.93 -9.79 -8.82
CA SER A 18 10.24 -11.06 -8.75
C SER A 18 10.09 -11.55 -7.29
N LEU A 19 9.03 -12.33 -7.03
CA LEU A 19 8.73 -12.82 -5.70
C LEU A 19 9.85 -13.71 -5.15
N LEU A 20 10.47 -14.53 -6.02
CA LEU A 20 11.64 -15.33 -5.68
C LEU A 20 12.81 -14.45 -5.20
N GLU A 21 13.11 -13.37 -5.92
CA GLU A 21 14.23 -12.49 -5.58
C GLU A 21 14.01 -11.80 -4.22
N ILE A 22 12.82 -11.26 -3.98
CA ILE A 22 12.54 -10.57 -2.71
C ILE A 22 12.47 -11.54 -1.53
N LYS A 23 11.95 -12.76 -1.71
CA LYS A 23 11.97 -13.81 -0.67
C LYS A 23 13.39 -14.22 -0.30
N GLN A 24 14.28 -14.37 -1.29
CA GLN A 24 15.69 -14.67 -1.03
C GLN A 24 16.40 -13.52 -0.30
N LYS A 25 16.08 -12.28 -0.65
CA LYS A 25 16.70 -11.08 -0.07
C LYS A 25 16.20 -10.80 1.35
N PHE A 26 14.95 -11.11 1.65
CA PHE A 26 14.29 -10.81 2.92
C PHE A 26 13.63 -12.07 3.52
N PRO A 27 14.42 -13.05 3.98
CA PRO A 27 13.91 -14.35 4.43
C PRO A 27 12.99 -14.26 5.66
N ASP A 28 13.12 -13.21 6.46
CA ASP A 28 12.33 -12.99 7.68
C ASP A 28 10.99 -12.28 7.43
N VAL A 29 10.73 -11.83 6.20
CA VAL A 29 9.48 -11.16 5.83
C VAL A 29 8.47 -12.19 5.36
N ASP A 30 7.24 -12.11 5.90
CA ASP A 30 6.14 -12.95 5.44
C ASP A 30 5.58 -12.46 4.10
N PHE A 31 5.83 -13.23 3.04
CA PHE A 31 5.30 -13.01 1.71
C PHE A 31 4.13 -13.95 1.37
N SER A 32 3.52 -14.63 2.34
CA SER A 32 2.42 -15.59 2.14
C SER A 32 1.22 -14.98 1.38
N ARG A 33 1.05 -13.67 1.47
CA ARG A 33 -0.03 -12.89 0.85
C ARG A 33 0.36 -12.22 -0.48
N VAL A 34 1.52 -12.54 -1.03
CA VAL A 34 1.94 -12.15 -2.38
C VAL A 34 1.93 -13.41 -3.22
N THR A 35 0.98 -13.49 -4.17
CA THR A 35 0.71 -14.71 -4.94
C THR A 35 1.49 -14.77 -6.24
N ASP A 36 1.71 -13.62 -6.87
CA ASP A 36 2.23 -13.53 -8.22
C ASP A 36 3.74 -13.39 -8.22
N GLU A 37 4.41 -14.20 -9.05
CA GLU A 37 5.87 -14.13 -9.20
C GLU A 37 6.28 -12.74 -9.71
N GLU A 38 5.62 -12.28 -10.78
CA GLU A 38 5.81 -10.97 -11.38
C GLU A 38 4.88 -9.91 -10.77
N ASP A 39 5.24 -8.65 -10.95
CA ASP A 39 4.42 -7.51 -10.52
C ASP A 39 3.27 -7.26 -11.51
N LEU A 40 2.08 -7.77 -11.20
CA LEU A 40 0.88 -7.56 -12.01
C LEU A 40 0.20 -6.20 -11.75
N LEU A 41 0.57 -5.51 -10.66
CA LEU A 41 0.00 -4.19 -10.33
C LEU A 41 0.70 -3.06 -11.09
N TRP A 42 1.93 -3.30 -11.55
CA TRP A 42 2.69 -2.34 -12.34
C TRP A 42 2.39 -2.46 -13.84
N SER A 43 2.32 -1.31 -14.51
CA SER A 43 2.10 -1.24 -15.96
C SER A 43 3.11 -0.30 -16.61
N PRO A 44 3.71 -0.67 -17.75
CA PRO A 44 4.68 0.18 -18.45
C PRO A 44 4.06 1.40 -19.12
N THR A 45 2.73 1.55 -19.11
CA THR A 45 2.02 2.61 -19.85
C THR A 45 0.94 3.31 -19.04
N HIS A 46 0.68 2.88 -17.80
CA HIS A 46 -0.37 3.44 -16.98
C HIS A 46 0.22 4.28 -15.85
N HIS A 47 -0.32 5.48 -15.67
CA HIS A 47 -0.04 6.33 -14.54
C HIS A 47 -1.28 6.29 -13.63
N GLU A 48 -1.11 5.80 -12.41
CA GLU A 48 -2.20 5.76 -11.44
C GLU A 48 -2.76 7.16 -11.17
N THR A 49 -4.07 7.28 -11.30
CA THR A 49 -4.80 8.52 -11.06
C THR A 49 -5.12 8.72 -9.57
N GLU A 50 -5.48 9.94 -9.18
CA GLU A 50 -5.92 10.23 -7.80
C GLU A 50 -7.11 9.37 -7.37
N ASP A 51 -8.04 9.07 -8.28
CA ASP A 51 -9.22 8.27 -7.96
C ASP A 51 -8.86 6.79 -7.82
N GLU A 52 -7.93 6.28 -8.63
CA GLU A 52 -7.42 4.91 -8.52
C GLU A 52 -6.66 4.69 -7.20
N ILE A 53 -5.77 5.61 -6.80
CA ILE A 53 -5.06 5.46 -5.52
C ILE A 53 -6.00 5.59 -4.31
N ARG A 54 -7.05 6.42 -4.39
CA ARG A 54 -8.10 6.49 -3.37
C ARG A 54 -8.88 5.17 -3.29
N GLU A 55 -9.23 4.59 -4.43
CA GLU A 55 -9.91 3.30 -4.47
C GLU A 55 -9.02 2.17 -3.94
N ARG A 56 -7.75 2.17 -4.30
CA ARG A 56 -6.75 1.25 -3.76
C ARG A 56 -6.57 1.41 -2.26
N ALA A 57 -6.61 2.63 -1.73
CA ALA A 57 -6.58 2.87 -0.29
C ALA A 57 -7.81 2.29 0.43
N ARG A 58 -9.02 2.40 -0.15
CA ARG A 58 -10.22 1.75 0.39
C ARG A 58 -10.09 0.23 0.38
N ASN A 59 -9.68 -0.33 -0.76
CA ASN A 59 -9.50 -1.77 -0.91
C ASN A 59 -8.44 -2.31 0.05
N PHE A 60 -7.34 -1.59 0.24
CA PHE A 60 -6.32 -1.93 1.22
C PHE A 60 -6.88 -1.96 2.65
N LEU A 61 -7.65 -0.94 3.05
CA LEU A 61 -8.24 -0.89 4.39
C LEU A 61 -9.22 -2.04 4.61
N SER A 62 -10.09 -2.32 3.65
CA SER A 62 -10.98 -3.50 3.72
C SER A 62 -10.19 -4.80 3.86
N GLU A 63 -9.17 -5.00 3.02
CA GLU A 63 -8.30 -6.17 3.09
C GLU A 63 -7.55 -6.27 4.43
N LEU A 64 -7.20 -5.13 5.02
CA LEU A 64 -6.54 -5.02 6.32
C LEU A 64 -7.45 -5.49 7.43
N PHE A 65 -8.67 -4.98 7.47
CA PHE A 65 -9.67 -5.39 8.46
C PHE A 65 -10.05 -6.87 8.34
N ASP A 66 -10.18 -7.39 7.13
CA ASP A 66 -10.59 -8.77 6.91
C ASP A 66 -9.50 -9.78 7.29
N ALA A 67 -8.23 -9.44 7.08
CA ALA A 67 -7.14 -10.40 7.13
C ALA A 67 -6.12 -10.20 8.27
N VAL A 68 -6.12 -9.06 8.95
CA VAL A 68 -5.18 -8.73 10.04
C VAL A 68 -5.96 -8.70 11.36
N PRO A 69 -5.84 -9.73 12.22
CA PRO A 69 -6.58 -9.79 13.48
C PRO A 69 -6.02 -8.85 14.57
N GLU A 70 -4.82 -8.30 14.37
CA GLU A 70 -4.16 -7.43 15.33
C GLU A 70 -4.90 -6.10 15.51
N ARG A 71 -5.08 -5.71 16.78
CA ARG A 71 -5.70 -4.44 17.14
C ARG A 71 -4.85 -3.21 16.82
N TYR A 72 -3.52 -3.36 16.86
CA TYR A 72 -2.57 -2.27 16.64
C TYR A 72 -1.68 -2.64 15.47
N VAL A 73 -1.86 -1.93 14.37
CA VAL A 73 -1.15 -2.19 13.12
C VAL A 73 -0.36 -0.95 12.73
N VAL A 74 0.88 -1.17 12.27
CA VAL A 74 1.69 -0.13 11.64
C VAL A 74 1.77 -0.45 10.16
N VAL A 75 1.41 0.52 9.33
CA VAL A 75 1.59 0.46 7.87
C VAL A 75 2.71 1.41 7.50
N ALA A 76 3.86 0.86 7.12
CA ALA A 76 4.97 1.65 6.56
C ALA A 76 4.72 1.83 5.05
N SER A 77 4.62 3.08 4.60
CA SER A 77 4.30 3.42 3.21
C SER A 77 4.92 4.77 2.83
N HIS A 78 4.47 5.34 1.72
CA HIS A 78 4.96 6.57 1.14
C HIS A 78 3.87 7.66 1.12
N VAL A 79 4.27 8.87 0.73
CA VAL A 79 3.51 10.09 0.96
C VAL A 79 2.16 10.11 0.23
N CYS A 80 2.09 9.70 -1.03
CA CYS A 80 0.83 9.79 -1.79
C CYS A 80 -0.16 8.72 -1.33
N PHE A 81 0.30 7.53 -0.96
CA PHE A 81 -0.57 6.51 -0.38
C PHE A 81 -1.13 6.94 0.99
N ILE A 82 -0.29 7.50 1.88
CA ILE A 82 -0.76 8.02 3.19
C ILE A 82 -1.78 9.15 2.98
N GLN A 83 -1.54 10.03 2.00
CA GLN A 83 -2.49 11.06 1.59
C GLN A 83 -3.83 10.47 1.16
N ALA A 84 -3.82 9.42 0.33
CA ALA A 84 -5.02 8.74 -0.11
C ALA A 84 -5.79 8.13 1.07
N VAL A 85 -5.10 7.47 2.01
CA VAL A 85 -5.70 6.95 3.24
C VAL A 85 -6.35 8.06 4.07
N CYS A 86 -5.65 9.18 4.29
CA CYS A 86 -6.20 10.33 5.02
C CYS A 86 -7.44 10.93 4.33
N ALA A 87 -7.41 11.01 2.99
CA ALA A 87 -8.52 11.52 2.20
C ALA A 87 -9.76 10.61 2.31
N VAL A 88 -9.60 9.28 2.22
CA VAL A 88 -10.75 8.36 2.25
C VAL A 88 -11.30 8.12 3.65
N THR A 89 -10.47 8.24 4.70
CA THR A 89 -10.89 7.98 6.09
C THR A 89 -11.37 9.23 6.81
N MET A 90 -10.73 10.37 6.60
CA MET A 90 -11.00 11.62 7.34
C MET A 90 -11.52 12.75 6.45
N GLY A 91 -11.49 12.59 5.12
CA GLY A 91 -11.86 13.66 4.19
C GLY A 91 -10.87 14.83 4.17
N ILE A 92 -9.61 14.60 4.60
CA ILE A 92 -8.57 15.63 4.67
C ILE A 92 -7.45 15.39 3.66
N HIS A 93 -6.80 16.47 3.24
CA HIS A 93 -5.54 16.42 2.50
C HIS A 93 -4.39 16.71 3.45
N PHE A 94 -3.62 15.69 3.81
CA PHE A 94 -2.51 15.77 4.76
C PHE A 94 -1.23 15.19 4.15
N ARG A 95 -0.14 15.94 4.12
CA ARG A 95 1.16 15.50 3.59
C ARG A 95 2.11 15.19 4.76
N PRO A 96 2.43 13.92 5.04
CA PRO A 96 3.42 13.59 6.06
C PRO A 96 4.84 13.99 5.64
N ASP A 97 5.66 14.35 6.63
CA ASP A 97 7.11 14.43 6.51
C ASP A 97 7.76 13.03 6.54
N ASN A 98 9.04 12.96 6.17
CA ASN A 98 9.79 11.70 6.21
C ASN A 98 9.82 11.12 7.63
N CYS A 99 9.45 9.85 7.76
CA CYS A 99 9.34 9.14 9.04
C CYS A 99 8.31 9.74 10.02
N GLU A 100 7.41 10.60 9.55
CA GLU A 100 6.28 11.05 10.36
C GLU A 100 5.29 9.91 10.59
N VAL A 101 4.77 9.83 11.82
CA VAL A 101 3.76 8.84 12.21
C VAL A 101 2.40 9.53 12.22
N VAL A 102 1.46 9.01 11.43
CA VAL A 102 0.08 9.48 11.37
C VAL A 102 -0.82 8.50 12.13
N PRO A 103 -1.23 8.81 13.38
CA PRO A 103 -2.09 7.91 14.14
C PRO A 103 -3.54 7.98 13.63
N LEU A 104 -4.13 6.83 13.33
CA LEU A 104 -5.53 6.71 12.94
C LEU A 104 -6.24 5.71 13.85
N VAL A 105 -7.47 6.05 14.27
CA VAL A 105 -8.39 5.13 14.95
C VAL A 105 -9.56 4.90 14.01
N LEU A 106 -9.67 3.68 13.52
CA LEU A 106 -10.64 3.28 12.52
C LEU A 106 -11.51 2.15 13.07
N GLU A 107 -12.79 2.13 12.69
CA GLU A 107 -13.77 1.11 13.06
C GLU A 107 -14.55 0.70 11.81
N THR A 108 -14.76 -0.60 11.63
CA THR A 108 -15.62 -1.15 10.59
C THR A 108 -17.07 -1.18 11.06
N PHE A 109 -18.00 -0.74 10.21
CA PHE A 109 -19.44 -0.83 10.48
C PHE A 109 -20.01 -2.20 10.12
#